data_AF-A0A314YTZ8-F1
#
_entry.id   AF-A0A314YTZ8-F1
#
_cell.length_a   1.000
_cell.length_b   1.000
_cell.length_c   1.000
_cell.angle_alpha   90.00
_cell.angle_beta   90.00
_cell.angle_gamma   90.00
#
_symmetry.space_group_name_H-M   'P 1'
#
loop_
_entity.id
_entity.type
_entity.pdbx_description
1 polymer ?
#
loop_
_entity_poly.entity_id
_entity_poly.type
_entity_poly.pdbx_seq_one_letter_code
_entity_poly.pdbx_strand_id
1 'polypeptide(L)'
;MFEETLPREDQQRLLFEKEVFGREVINVIACEGSRRFERPETYKQWQFRNKRAGFRQLPLDQEILKKVRSMVTSEYHKDFVVDEDGMWVLQGWKGRIIHAISYWKPV
;
A
#
# COMPACT_ATOMS: atom_id res chain seq x y z
N MET A 1 -10.08 7.03 -6.07
CA MET A 1 -10.11 7.25 -4.61
C MET A 1 -10.46 8.69 -4.30
N PHE A 2 -9.53 9.66 -4.41
CA PHE A 2 -9.82 11.05 -4.01
C PHE A 2 -11.00 11.70 -4.74
N GLU A 3 -11.16 11.46 -6.03
CA GLU A 3 -12.33 11.94 -6.78
C GLU A 3 -13.68 11.48 -6.21
N GLU A 4 -13.70 10.34 -5.53
CA GLU A 4 -14.92 9.76 -4.94
C GLU A 4 -15.07 10.07 -3.45
N THR A 5 -14.00 10.54 -2.79
CA THR A 5 -13.98 10.74 -1.34
C THR A 5 -13.81 12.20 -0.92
N LEU A 6 -13.38 13.08 -1.83
CA LEU A 6 -13.05 14.48 -1.52
C LEU A 6 -13.53 15.42 -2.65
N PRO A 7 -13.98 16.66 -2.33
CA PRO A 7 -14.26 17.69 -3.33
C PRO A 7 -13.05 17.98 -4.22
N ARG A 8 -13.29 18.46 -5.44
CA ARG A 8 -12.21 18.77 -6.40
C ARG A 8 -11.42 20.01 -6.01
N GLU A 9 -12.09 20.96 -5.36
CA GLU A 9 -11.54 22.25 -4.94
C GLU A 9 -10.79 22.15 -3.61
N ASP A 10 -10.80 20.97 -2.98
CA ASP A 10 -10.12 20.71 -1.71
C ASP A 10 -8.60 20.93 -1.87
N GLN A 11 -8.08 21.93 -1.15
CA GLN A 11 -6.68 22.33 -1.26
C GLN A 11 -5.72 21.26 -0.72
N GLN A 12 -6.14 20.45 0.25
CA GLN A 12 -5.30 19.39 0.80
C GLN A 12 -5.19 18.23 -0.20
N ARG A 13 -6.29 17.89 -0.87
CA ARG A 13 -6.29 16.94 -1.99
C ARG A 13 -5.33 17.40 -3.09
N LEU A 14 -5.48 18.63 -3.57
CA LEU A 14 -4.65 19.17 -4.65
C LEU A 14 -3.16 19.17 -4.29
N LEU A 15 -2.84 19.56 -3.05
CA LEU A 15 -1.47 19.54 -2.54
C LEU A 15 -0.92 18.12 -2.51
N PHE A 16 -1.68 17.16 -1.98
CA PHE A 16 -1.24 15.77 -1.88
C PHE A 16 -1.07 15.11 -3.25
N GLU A 17 -2.05 15.28 -4.15
CA GLU A 17 -1.97 14.76 -5.52
C GLU A 17 -0.75 15.29 -6.26
N LYS A 18 -0.42 16.59 -6.08
CA LYS A 18 0.73 17.21 -6.74
C LYS A 18 2.07 16.81 -6.11
N GLU A 19 2.19 16.94 -4.80
CA GLU A 19 3.49 16.87 -4.12
C GLU A 19 3.88 15.45 -3.70
N VAL A 20 2.92 14.52 -3.61
CA VAL A 20 3.19 13.10 -3.33
C VAL A 20 3.10 12.31 -4.63
N PHE A 21 1.89 12.08 -5.14
CA PHE A 21 1.69 11.25 -6.33
C PHE A 21 2.32 11.83 -7.59
N GLY A 22 2.21 13.15 -7.80
CA GLY A 22 2.82 13.80 -8.95
C GLY A 22 4.34 13.58 -9.01
N ARG A 23 5.03 13.65 -7.87
CA ARG A 23 6.48 13.40 -7.80
C ARG A 23 6.83 11.95 -8.05
N GLU A 24 6.09 11.01 -7.47
CA GLU A 24 6.27 9.58 -7.70
C GLU A 24 6.07 9.22 -9.17
N VAL A 25 4.98 9.70 -9.79
CA VAL A 25 4.66 9.48 -11.21
C VAL A 25 5.76 10.01 -12.11
N ILE A 26 6.24 11.24 -11.88
CA ILE A 26 7.35 11.82 -12.64
C ILE A 26 8.60 10.96 -12.50
N ASN A 27 8.92 10.47 -11.30
CA ASN A 27 10.10 9.67 -11.11
C ASN A 27 10.01 8.30 -11.81
N VAL A 28 8.85 7.64 -11.72
CA VAL A 28 8.63 6.34 -12.37
C VAL A 28 8.71 6.45 -13.89
N ILE A 29 8.16 7.52 -14.49
CA ILE A 29 8.04 7.67 -15.95
C ILE A 29 9.28 8.33 -16.58
N ALA A 30 9.80 9.40 -15.98
CA ALA A 30 10.78 10.27 -16.64
C ALA A 30 12.23 10.04 -16.19
N CYS A 31 12.45 9.35 -15.06
CA CYS A 31 13.79 9.08 -14.55
C CYS A 31 14.25 7.66 -14.87
N GLU A 32 15.55 7.49 -15.09
CA GLU A 32 16.17 6.20 -15.41
C GLU A 32 17.44 5.96 -14.59
N GLY A 33 17.89 4.70 -14.57
CA GLY A 33 19.13 4.31 -13.87
C GLY A 33 19.12 4.74 -12.41
N SER A 34 20.23 5.30 -11.93
CA SER A 34 20.35 5.77 -10.54
C SER A 34 19.44 6.96 -10.19
N ARG A 35 18.87 7.66 -11.19
CA ARG A 35 17.93 8.78 -10.95
C ARG A 35 16.51 8.29 -10.67
N ARG A 36 16.15 7.06 -11.05
CA ARG A 36 14.88 6.45 -10.68
C ARG A 36 14.97 5.82 -9.30
N PHE A 37 14.36 6.49 -8.33
CA PHE A 37 14.26 6.04 -6.95
C PHE A 37 12.98 5.22 -6.71
N GLU A 38 11.85 5.63 -7.29
CA GLU A 38 10.60 4.87 -7.22
C GLU A 38 10.68 3.62 -8.09
N ARG A 39 10.70 2.46 -7.43
CA ARG A 39 10.80 1.14 -8.06
C ARG A 39 9.82 0.19 -7.37
N PRO A 40 8.50 0.45 -7.48
CA PRO A 40 7.51 -0.40 -6.85
C PRO A 40 7.62 -1.82 -7.39
N GLU A 41 7.66 -2.78 -6.47
CA GLU A 41 7.65 -4.21 -6.76
C GLU A 41 6.45 -4.84 -6.05
N THR A 42 5.99 -5.96 -6.58
CA THR A 42 4.88 -6.70 -5.96
C THR A 42 5.31 -7.26 -4.59
N TYR A 43 4.35 -7.42 -3.68
CA TYR A 43 4.60 -8.04 -2.38
C TYR A 43 5.18 -9.47 -2.51
N LYS A 44 4.86 -10.18 -3.60
CA LYS A 44 5.45 -11.49 -3.92
C LYS A 44 6.94 -11.42 -4.26
N GLN A 45 7.40 -10.35 -4.92
CA GLN A 45 8.83 -10.12 -5.12
C GLN A 45 9.52 -9.77 -3.80
N TRP A 46 8.90 -8.93 -2.97
CA TRP A 46 9.39 -8.63 -1.63
C TRP A 46 9.47 -9.88 -0.73
N GLN A 47 8.51 -10.80 -0.85
CA GLN A 47 8.56 -12.10 -0.16
C GLN A 47 9.85 -12.85 -0.47
N PHE A 48 10.23 -12.92 -1.74
CA PHE A 48 11.44 -13.61 -2.18
C PHE A 48 12.70 -12.88 -1.68
N ARG A 49 12.74 -11.55 -1.78
CA ARG A 49 13.87 -10.74 -1.30
C ARG A 49 14.11 -10.92 0.20
N ASN A 50 13.06 -10.82 1.02
CA ASN A 50 13.17 -10.97 2.47
C ASN A 50 13.62 -12.38 2.87
N LYS A 51 13.06 -13.43 2.24
CA LYS A 51 13.51 -14.81 2.46
C LYS A 51 14.97 -15.00 2.09
N ARG A 52 15.41 -14.48 0.93
CA ARG A 52 16.81 -14.57 0.49
C ARG A 52 17.77 -13.80 1.40
N ALA A 53 17.30 -12.73 2.05
CA ALA A 53 18.05 -11.98 3.04
C ALA A 53 18.08 -12.66 4.43
N GLY A 54 17.53 -13.88 4.59
CA GLY A 54 17.56 -14.61 5.85
C GLY A 54 16.46 -14.21 6.84
N PHE A 55 15.35 -13.63 6.36
CA PHE A 55 14.20 -13.31 7.22
C PHE A 55 13.10 -14.36 7.12
N ARG A 56 12.44 -14.60 8.25
CA ARG A 56 11.21 -15.38 8.34
C ARG A 56 10.03 -14.44 8.62
N GLN A 57 9.00 -14.57 7.79
CA GLN A 57 7.74 -13.85 7.97
C GLN A 57 6.99 -14.37 9.19
N LEU A 58 6.31 -13.47 9.90
CA LEU A 58 5.52 -13.77 11.08
C LEU A 58 4.01 -13.79 10.77
N PRO A 59 3.23 -14.60 11.49
CA PRO A 59 1.78 -14.59 11.36
C PRO A 59 1.19 -13.24 11.79
N LEU A 60 0.05 -12.92 11.19
CA LEU A 60 -0.70 -11.71 11.51
C LEU A 60 -1.51 -11.89 12.78
N ASP A 61 -1.67 -10.81 13.53
CA ASP A 61 -2.62 -10.77 14.65
C ASP A 61 -4.05 -10.63 14.12
N GLN A 62 -4.84 -11.68 14.29
CA GLN A 62 -6.20 -11.76 13.77
C GLN A 62 -7.17 -10.83 14.50
N GLU A 63 -6.92 -10.47 15.76
CA GLU A 63 -7.74 -9.49 16.48
C GLU A 63 -7.51 -8.08 15.93
N ILE A 64 -6.24 -7.74 15.66
CA ILE A 64 -5.89 -6.46 15.03
C ILE A 64 -6.50 -6.39 13.63
N LEU A 65 -6.37 -7.43 12.82
CA LEU A 65 -6.97 -7.47 11.48
C LEU A 65 -8.49 -7.28 11.51
N LYS A 66 -9.18 -7.94 12.44
CA LYS A 66 -10.63 -7.78 12.60
C LYS A 66 -11.00 -6.34 12.96
N LYS A 67 -10.25 -5.71 13.87
CA LYS A 67 -10.45 -4.29 14.22
C LYS A 67 -10.25 -3.38 13.02
N VAL A 68 -9.17 -3.57 12.26
CA VAL A 68 -8.86 -2.77 11.06
C VAL A 68 -9.94 -2.93 10.00
N ARG A 69 -10.39 -4.17 9.71
CA ARG A 69 -11.50 -4.41 8.76
C ARG A 69 -12.79 -3.74 9.21
N SER A 70 -13.11 -3.80 10.51
CA SER A 70 -14.28 -3.13 11.07
C SER A 70 -14.21 -1.62 10.87
N MET A 71 -13.08 -0.99 11.23
CA MET A 71 -12.84 0.44 11.07
C MET A 71 -12.96 0.87 9.60
N VAL A 72 -12.34 0.12 8.68
CA VAL A 72 -12.44 0.39 7.24
C VAL A 72 -13.89 0.33 6.76
N THR A 73 -14.65 -0.66 7.21
CA THR A 73 -16.06 -0.81 6.82
C THR A 73 -16.94 0.31 7.37
N SER A 74 -16.65 0.84 8.57
CA SER A 74 -17.47 1.86 9.23
C SER A 74 -17.09 3.30 8.89
N GLU A 75 -15.81 3.58 8.63
CA GLU A 75 -15.28 4.95 8.55
C GLU A 75 -14.81 5.34 7.14
N TYR A 76 -14.62 4.37 6.24
CA TYR A 76 -14.05 4.62 4.91
C TYR A 76 -15.07 4.33 3.81
N HIS A 77 -14.76 4.80 2.60
CA HIS A 77 -15.56 4.52 1.43
C HIS A 77 -15.63 3.00 1.16
N LYS A 78 -16.82 2.50 0.78
CA LYS A 78 -17.13 1.07 0.56
C LYS A 78 -16.18 0.31 -0.39
N ASP A 79 -15.50 1.04 -1.27
CA ASP A 79 -14.56 0.48 -2.24
C ASP A 79 -13.14 0.33 -1.69
N PHE A 80 -12.86 0.87 -0.51
CA PHE A 80 -11.63 0.61 0.22
C PHE A 80 -11.73 -0.75 0.90
N VAL A 81 -10.75 -1.61 0.65
CA VAL A 81 -10.76 -3.00 1.12
C VAL A 81 -9.48 -3.33 1.87
N VAL A 82 -9.61 -4.18 2.89
CA VAL A 82 -8.48 -4.78 3.61
C VAL A 82 -8.66 -6.30 3.59
N ASP A 83 -7.73 -6.97 2.93
CA ASP A 83 -7.75 -8.42 2.73
C ASP A 83 -6.47 -9.07 3.28
N GLU A 84 -6.47 -10.41 3.33
CA GLU A 84 -5.33 -11.22 3.76
C GLU A 84 -4.93 -12.19 2.66
N ASP A 85 -3.62 -12.23 2.35
CA ASP A 85 -3.03 -13.26 1.50
C ASP A 85 -1.82 -13.90 2.22
N GLY A 86 -2.05 -15.08 2.79
CA GLY A 86 -1.08 -15.74 3.65
C GLY A 86 -0.76 -14.89 4.88
N MET A 87 0.49 -14.41 4.99
CA MET A 87 0.95 -13.55 6.10
C MET A 87 1.07 -12.07 5.68
N TRP A 88 0.32 -11.65 4.67
CA TRP A 88 0.25 -10.28 4.19
C TRP A 88 -1.12 -9.67 4.45
N VAL A 89 -1.11 -8.41 4.91
CA VAL A 89 -2.29 -7.55 4.87
C VAL A 89 -2.28 -6.78 3.57
N LEU A 90 -3.33 -6.88 2.78
CA LEU A 90 -3.48 -6.18 1.51
C LEU A 90 -4.49 -5.05 1.66
N GLN A 91 -4.09 -3.83 1.36
CA GLN A 91 -5.00 -2.69 1.25
C GLN A 91 -5.31 -2.46 -0.23
N GLY A 92 -6.57 -2.16 -0.55
CA GLY A 92 -7.00 -2.01 -1.93
C GLY A 92 -8.09 -0.98 -2.15
N TRP A 93 -8.27 -0.62 -3.42
CA TRP A 93 -9.35 0.24 -3.92
C TRP A 93 -9.97 -0.39 -5.17
N LYS A 94 -11.28 -0.65 -5.16
CA LYS A 94 -12.03 -1.25 -6.30
C LYS A 94 -11.36 -2.52 -6.84
N GLY A 95 -10.95 -3.41 -5.94
CA GLY A 95 -10.29 -4.68 -6.28
C GLY A 95 -8.82 -4.57 -6.72
N ARG A 96 -8.21 -3.38 -6.71
CA ARG A 96 -6.78 -3.20 -6.96
C ARG A 96 -6.03 -3.06 -5.65
N ILE A 97 -4.98 -3.86 -5.48
CA ILE A 97 -4.06 -3.76 -4.33
C ILE A 97 -3.23 -2.47 -4.49
N ILE A 98 -3.22 -1.64 -3.45
CA ILE A 98 -2.43 -0.40 -3.37
C ILE A 98 -1.22 -0.57 -2.44
N HIS A 99 -1.39 -1.27 -1.32
CA HIS A 99 -0.32 -1.51 -0.35
C HIS A 99 -0.39 -2.94 0.18
N ALA A 100 0.77 -3.47 0.57
CA ALA A 100 0.88 -4.75 1.22
C ALA A 100 1.79 -4.62 2.46
N ILE A 101 1.33 -5.12 3.60
CA ILE A 101 2.00 -4.99 4.90
C ILE A 101 2.34 -6.39 5.42
N SER A 102 3.55 -6.56 5.95
CA SER A 102 4.00 -7.82 6.55
C SER A 102 5.03 -7.59 7.66
N TYR A 103 5.18 -8.59 8.52
CA TYR A 103 6.13 -8.56 9.64
C TYR A 103 7.16 -9.67 9.49
N TRP A 104 8.40 -9.36 9.84
CA TRP A 104 9.55 -10.24 9.62
C TRP A 104 10.47 -10.24 10.82
N LYS A 105 11.13 -11.36 11.06
CA LYS A 105 12.27 -11.43 11.98
C LYS A 105 13.47 -12.10 11.31
N PRO A 106 14.71 -11.75 11.70
CA PRO A 106 15.88 -12.50 11.30
C PRO A 106 15.73 -13.98 11.70
N VAL A 107 16.27 -14.87 10.87
CA VAL A 107 16.46 -16.28 11.20
C VAL A 107 17.70 -16.44 12.06
#